data_AF-A0A2E5U1Y2-F1
#
_entry.id   AF-A0A2E5U1Y2-F1
#
_cell.length_a   1.000
_cell.length_b   1.000
_cell.length_c   1.000
_cell.angle_alpha   90.00
_cell.angle_beta   90.00
_cell.angle_gamma   90.00
#
_symmetry.space_group_name_H-M   'P 1'
#
loop_
_entity.id
_entity.type
_entity.pdbx_description
1 polymer ?
#
loop_
_entity_poly.entity_id
_entity_poly.type
_entity_poly.pdbx_seq_one_letter_code
_entity_poly.pdbx_strand_id
1 'polypeptide(L)'
;MCSPLTWNEAMSQLYSGRKEREYFARNKILPQLRKIEKEIAHDGKNRNLKTEYFKRLIERKDDGFLIIECMAHLRKNFGELGSKDRVLSMILDEWKKQTDVPDSYDTFGGVLRSLNLAPIYTCNALIMQARRIRGTSGVRPKNAEAARKLVKEAEDIWETNYEKRGLELNEKNFCLVPNRLYKNVIETQKVFSDARFADMQRLWNNANDMITKIDDEASWEGDHGPDQILKWWMFQVMLRASAVCMEPEYWKAARDGMESMEALFEGPVLSYLHDIKGRSQGFSTASLANQYVANNDLSIMRDLLNNWNKFRQVEDEVLSFRRRGGSSYPGDKKLKEVQGNFTHSLKDFNKYLMMGAKSGFVSHAYARDEVQSKSRARKILMEISEGRHYVRRSNTNHSCFQLEILHRLLIYRIWWESKGKGFDLFSSEEGATADVDLSLEVPAKILEDIEFDLKEKHIEKSKSERWRKEIRKSIEVFRDGSENLADKLRTRIEGFDRSSRKMQWPEGQFLIMGLPYIPDGENGPESRKSPYDVMDPTMRHVGVNAAGAVPVEGEFLEQRTESQ
;
A
#
# COMPACT_ATOMS: atom_id res chain seq x y z
N MET A 1 -5.90 34.73 29.24
CA MET A 1 -5.34 34.44 27.90
C MET A 1 -4.86 32.99 27.91
N CYS A 2 -5.13 32.17 26.88
CA CYS A 2 -4.45 30.87 26.78
C CYS A 2 -2.96 31.13 26.49
N SER A 3 -2.06 30.49 27.24
CA SER A 3 -0.62 30.49 26.99
C SER A 3 -0.31 30.12 25.54
N PRO A 4 0.70 30.73 24.90
CA PRO A 4 1.23 30.23 23.64
C PRO A 4 1.60 28.75 23.76
N LEU A 5 1.30 27.99 22.70
CA LEU A 5 1.65 26.57 22.63
C LEU A 5 3.15 26.41 22.43
N THR A 6 3.82 25.61 23.25
CA THR A 6 5.26 25.32 23.10
C THR A 6 5.49 24.15 22.16
N TRP A 7 6.68 24.12 21.53
CA TRP A 7 7.06 23.07 20.59
C TRP A 7 7.04 21.66 21.22
N ASN A 8 7.65 21.49 22.41
CA ASN A 8 7.64 20.22 23.13
C ASN A 8 6.23 19.80 23.54
N GLU A 9 5.38 20.72 24.03
CA GLU A 9 3.98 20.38 24.35
C GLU A 9 3.25 19.89 23.09
N ALA A 10 3.39 20.59 21.97
CA ALA A 10 2.72 20.21 20.73
C ALA A 10 3.19 18.87 20.17
N MET A 11 4.50 18.66 20.03
CA MET A 11 5.03 17.45 19.40
C MET A 11 4.78 16.22 20.27
N SER A 12 5.02 16.29 21.58
CA SER A 12 4.71 15.19 22.49
C SER A 12 3.23 14.79 22.47
N GLN A 13 2.32 15.76 22.28
CA GLN A 13 0.88 15.47 22.14
C GLN A 13 0.47 15.04 20.73
N LEU A 14 1.18 15.42 19.66
CA LEU A 14 0.90 14.96 18.30
C LEU A 14 1.31 13.50 18.09
N TYR A 15 2.42 13.12 18.72
CA TYR A 15 3.00 11.78 18.68
C TYR A 15 2.67 10.98 19.95
N SER A 16 1.47 11.20 20.50
CA SER A 16 0.91 10.41 21.60
C SER A 16 -0.17 9.42 21.12
N GLY A 17 -0.66 8.59 22.05
CA GLY A 17 -1.79 7.70 21.84
C GLY A 17 -3.08 8.40 21.42
N ARG A 18 -4.02 7.63 20.89
CA ARG A 18 -5.28 8.12 20.31
C ARG A 18 -6.07 9.01 21.27
N LYS A 19 -6.20 8.62 22.54
CA LYS A 19 -7.02 9.34 23.52
C LYS A 19 -6.43 10.72 23.83
N GLU A 20 -5.12 10.77 24.04
CA GLU A 20 -4.35 11.96 24.33
C GLU A 20 -4.42 12.92 23.14
N ARG A 21 -4.25 12.42 21.92
CA ARG A 21 -4.41 13.20 20.68
C ARG A 21 -5.81 13.78 20.50
N GLU A 22 -6.85 12.98 20.75
CA GLU A 22 -8.25 13.43 20.68
C GLU A 22 -8.53 14.52 21.72
N TYR A 23 -8.04 14.33 22.94
CA TYR A 23 -8.13 15.33 24.00
C TYR A 23 -7.40 16.63 23.61
N PHE A 24 -6.16 16.54 23.13
CA PHE A 24 -5.35 17.68 22.72
C PHE A 24 -6.01 18.45 21.57
N ALA A 25 -6.51 17.75 20.55
CA ALA A 25 -7.21 18.35 19.43
C ALA A 25 -8.43 19.18 19.88
N ARG A 26 -9.28 18.60 20.74
CA ARG A 26 -10.56 19.20 21.15
C ARG A 26 -10.41 20.29 22.21
N ASN A 27 -9.49 20.11 23.15
CA ASN A 27 -9.39 20.97 24.35
C ASN A 27 -8.27 22.01 24.27
N LYS A 28 -7.27 21.83 23.40
CA LYS A 28 -6.13 22.75 23.28
C LYS A 28 -6.05 23.43 21.94
N ILE A 29 -6.21 22.69 20.84
CA ILE A 29 -6.03 23.25 19.48
C ILE A 29 -7.31 23.90 18.95
N LEU A 30 -8.43 23.19 18.98
CA LEU A 30 -9.71 23.69 18.45
C LEU A 30 -10.17 25.01 19.10
N PRO A 31 -10.01 25.26 20.42
CA PRO A 31 -10.35 26.55 21.01
C PRO A 31 -9.52 27.72 20.46
N GLN A 32 -8.25 27.49 20.12
CA GLN A 32 -7.38 28.51 19.54
C GLN A 32 -7.79 28.81 18.10
N LEU A 33 -8.09 27.79 17.30
CA LEU A 33 -8.63 27.91 15.96
C LEU A 33 -9.97 28.68 15.94
N ARG A 34 -10.86 28.39 16.90
CA ARG A 34 -12.14 29.10 17.08
C ARG A 34 -11.97 30.56 17.43
N LYS A 35 -10.90 30.93 18.13
CA LYS A 35 -10.63 32.32 18.47
C LYS A 35 -10.34 33.14 17.21
N ILE A 36 -9.53 32.60 16.30
CA ILE A 36 -9.25 33.24 15.00
C ILE A 36 -10.53 33.44 14.19
N GLU A 37 -11.41 32.44 14.19
CA GLU A 37 -12.68 32.54 13.47
C GLU A 37 -13.59 33.64 14.02
N LYS A 38 -13.67 33.78 15.35
CA LYS A 38 -14.42 34.86 16.01
C LYS A 38 -13.86 36.24 15.68
N GLU A 39 -12.55 36.38 15.64
CA GLU A 39 -11.90 37.64 15.27
C GLU A 39 -12.25 38.02 13.82
N ILE A 40 -12.26 37.06 12.89
CA ILE A 40 -12.63 37.31 11.48
C ILE A 40 -14.10 37.72 11.34
N ALA A 41 -14.98 37.04 12.09
CA ALA A 41 -16.40 37.37 12.12
C ALA A 41 -16.65 38.78 12.68
N HIS A 42 -15.86 39.23 13.65
CA HIS A 42 -15.98 40.57 14.24
C HIS A 42 -15.59 41.68 13.24
N ASP A 43 -14.59 41.44 12.40
CA ASP A 43 -14.07 42.45 11.46
C ASP A 43 -14.95 42.63 10.20
N GLY A 44 -16.04 41.87 10.07
CA GLY A 44 -17.03 42.03 8.99
C GLY A 44 -16.53 41.74 7.57
N LYS A 45 -15.32 41.18 7.40
CA LYS A 45 -14.76 40.84 6.09
C LYS A 45 -15.50 39.63 5.49
N ASN A 46 -16.25 39.84 4.42
CA ASN A 46 -17.03 38.76 3.76
C ASN A 46 -16.30 38.04 2.61
N ARG A 47 -15.09 38.47 2.20
CA ARG A 47 -14.35 37.90 1.06
C ARG A 47 -13.01 37.30 1.51
N ASN A 48 -12.61 36.20 0.87
CA ASN A 48 -11.34 35.50 1.10
C ASN A 48 -11.09 35.03 2.55
N LEU A 49 -12.14 34.55 3.21
CA LEU A 49 -12.11 34.12 4.62
C LEU A 49 -10.97 33.14 4.95
N LYS A 50 -10.72 32.13 4.10
CA LYS A 50 -9.62 31.17 4.28
C LYS A 50 -8.24 31.82 4.26
N THR A 51 -8.03 32.78 3.35
CA THR A 51 -6.79 33.56 3.26
C THR A 51 -6.57 34.39 4.51
N GLU A 52 -7.60 35.10 4.96
CA GLU A 52 -7.54 35.89 6.20
C GLU A 52 -7.26 35.01 7.42
N TYR A 53 -7.86 33.81 7.47
CA TYR A 53 -7.64 32.82 8.53
C TYR A 53 -6.19 32.43 8.67
N PHE A 54 -5.53 32.05 7.56
CA PHE A 54 -4.11 31.73 7.59
C PHE A 54 -3.23 32.96 7.89
N LYS A 55 -3.59 34.15 7.38
CA LYS A 55 -2.85 35.38 7.70
C LYS A 55 -2.82 35.66 9.20
N ARG A 56 -3.97 35.56 9.89
CA ARG A 56 -4.03 35.76 11.34
C ARG A 56 -3.29 34.70 12.13
N LEU A 57 -3.34 33.44 11.68
CA LEU A 57 -2.52 32.39 12.29
C LEU A 57 -1.04 32.70 12.14
N ILE A 58 -0.59 33.12 10.96
CA ILE A 58 0.82 33.49 10.71
C ILE A 58 1.24 34.72 11.52
N GLU A 59 0.36 35.70 11.70
CA GLU A 59 0.61 36.90 12.51
C GLU A 59 0.85 36.58 14.00
N ARG A 60 0.43 35.39 14.48
CA ARG A 60 0.83 34.87 15.79
C ARG A 60 2.28 34.41 15.77
N LYS A 61 3.20 35.35 15.97
CA LYS A 61 4.66 35.15 15.91
C LYS A 61 5.23 34.08 16.86
N ASP A 62 4.47 33.63 17.85
CA ASP A 62 4.93 32.66 18.86
C ASP A 62 4.60 31.21 18.51
N ASP A 63 3.35 30.92 18.17
CA ASP A 63 2.84 29.55 18.01
C ASP A 63 2.00 29.34 16.74
N GLY A 64 1.88 30.36 15.88
CA GLY A 64 1.00 30.34 14.71
C GLY A 64 1.25 29.16 13.77
N PHE A 65 2.52 28.95 13.38
CA PHE A 65 2.91 27.83 12.53
C PHE A 65 2.77 26.47 13.22
N LEU A 66 2.99 26.42 14.53
CA LEU A 66 2.82 25.21 15.33
C LEU A 66 1.34 24.78 15.36
N ILE A 67 0.43 25.75 15.54
CA ILE A 67 -1.02 25.51 15.46
C ILE A 67 -1.42 25.01 14.07
N ILE A 68 -0.84 25.56 12.99
CA ILE A 68 -1.09 25.09 11.62
C ILE A 68 -0.62 23.64 11.43
N GLU A 69 0.56 23.28 11.93
CA GLU A 69 1.07 21.90 11.90
C GLU A 69 0.11 20.99 12.68
N CYS A 70 -0.27 21.36 13.91
CA CYS A 70 -1.25 20.61 14.71
C CYS A 70 -2.60 20.46 13.98
N MET A 71 -3.09 21.53 13.33
CA MET A 71 -4.33 21.49 12.56
C MET A 71 -4.27 20.45 11.44
N ALA A 72 -3.16 20.36 10.71
CA ALA A 72 -3.00 19.36 9.66
C ALA A 72 -2.91 17.92 10.20
N HIS A 73 -2.22 17.70 11.31
CA HIS A 73 -2.08 16.37 11.92
C HIS A 73 -3.33 15.90 12.68
N LEU A 74 -4.14 16.82 13.21
CA LEU A 74 -5.30 16.52 14.05
C LEU A 74 -6.64 16.73 13.34
N ARG A 75 -6.65 17.05 12.04
CA ARG A 75 -7.87 17.34 11.26
C ARG A 75 -9.04 16.36 11.46
N LYS A 76 -8.74 15.07 11.65
CA LYS A 76 -9.76 14.02 11.89
C LYS A 76 -10.19 13.89 13.36
N ASN A 77 -9.37 14.38 14.29
CA ASN A 77 -9.62 14.33 15.73
C ASN A 77 -10.54 15.48 16.21
N PHE A 78 -10.79 16.48 15.38
CA PHE A 78 -11.70 17.59 15.70
C PHE A 78 -13.17 17.16 15.79
N GLY A 79 -13.56 16.05 15.15
CA GLY A 79 -14.95 15.59 15.10
C GLY A 79 -15.84 16.46 14.22
N GLU A 80 -17.15 16.37 14.41
CA GLU A 80 -18.11 17.21 13.69
C GLU A 80 -17.95 18.68 14.10
N LEU A 81 -17.69 19.52 13.10
CA LEU A 81 -17.61 20.96 13.27
C LEU A 81 -19.00 21.57 13.12
N GLY A 82 -19.39 22.42 14.07
CA GLY A 82 -20.68 23.09 14.05
C GLY A 82 -20.70 24.30 13.11
N SER A 83 -21.87 24.93 12.97
CA SER A 83 -22.04 26.15 12.15
C SER A 83 -21.16 27.34 12.55
N LYS A 84 -20.62 27.32 13.78
CA LYS A 84 -19.71 28.34 14.33
C LYS A 84 -18.24 28.17 13.90
N ASP A 85 -17.93 27.08 13.20
CA ASP A 85 -16.60 26.70 12.72
C ASP A 85 -16.57 26.66 11.17
N ARG A 86 -17.34 27.56 10.54
CA ARG A 86 -17.55 27.61 9.08
C ARG A 86 -16.23 27.75 8.31
N VAL A 87 -15.35 28.66 8.69
CA VAL A 87 -14.10 28.92 7.95
C VAL A 87 -13.15 27.74 8.11
N LEU A 88 -13.01 27.23 9.34
CA LEU A 88 -12.23 26.02 9.60
C LEU A 88 -12.76 24.83 8.78
N SER A 89 -14.08 24.62 8.77
CA SER A 89 -14.73 23.58 7.99
C SER A 89 -14.43 23.71 6.49
N MET A 90 -14.50 24.93 5.92
CA MET A 90 -14.12 25.18 4.52
C MET A 90 -12.66 24.84 4.21
N ILE A 91 -11.73 25.05 5.15
CA ILE A 91 -10.31 24.69 5.00
C ILE A 91 -10.13 23.17 5.05
N LEU A 92 -10.76 22.51 6.02
CA LEU A 92 -10.67 21.05 6.16
C LEU A 92 -11.32 20.34 4.96
N ASP A 93 -12.39 20.89 4.39
CA ASP A 93 -13.02 20.41 3.17
C ASP A 93 -12.12 20.60 1.94
N GLU A 94 -11.43 21.72 1.80
CA GLU A 94 -10.42 21.92 0.74
C GLU A 94 -9.34 20.84 0.84
N TRP A 95 -8.79 20.64 2.05
CA TRP A 95 -7.77 19.64 2.31
C TRP A 95 -8.25 18.21 2.12
N LYS A 96 -9.54 17.93 2.35
CA LYS A 96 -10.18 16.65 2.02
C LYS A 96 -10.28 16.47 0.51
N LYS A 97 -10.77 17.47 -0.24
CA LYS A 97 -10.89 17.40 -1.71
C LYS A 97 -9.55 17.22 -2.43
N GLN A 98 -8.45 17.73 -1.86
CA GLN A 98 -7.10 17.50 -2.39
C GLN A 98 -6.72 16.01 -2.50
N THR A 99 -7.36 15.11 -1.74
CA THR A 99 -7.11 13.67 -1.84
C THR A 99 -7.69 13.04 -3.12
N ASP A 100 -8.67 13.70 -3.72
CA ASP A 100 -9.36 13.23 -4.92
C ASP A 100 -8.85 13.98 -6.16
N VAL A 101 -8.54 15.27 -6.00
CA VAL A 101 -7.99 16.14 -7.04
C VAL A 101 -6.63 16.68 -6.57
N PRO A 102 -5.53 15.94 -6.84
CA PRO A 102 -4.21 16.29 -6.31
C PRO A 102 -3.67 17.63 -6.82
N ASP A 103 -4.11 18.05 -8.01
CA ASP A 103 -3.71 19.31 -8.67
C ASP A 103 -4.54 20.52 -8.19
N SER A 104 -5.42 20.34 -7.20
CA SER A 104 -6.26 21.41 -6.68
C SER A 104 -5.44 22.45 -5.90
N TYR A 105 -5.94 23.69 -5.92
CA TYR A 105 -5.30 24.82 -5.23
C TYR A 105 -5.20 24.59 -3.72
N ASP A 106 -4.06 24.96 -3.13
CA ASP A 106 -3.85 24.97 -1.69
C ASP A 106 -3.81 26.41 -1.17
N THR A 107 -4.83 26.79 -0.40
CA THR A 107 -4.95 28.17 0.09
C THR A 107 -3.77 28.53 0.98
N PHE A 108 -3.30 27.62 1.83
CA PHE A 108 -2.18 27.88 2.73
C PHE A 108 -0.89 28.18 1.95
N GLY A 109 -0.51 27.32 1.00
CA GLY A 109 0.63 27.55 0.11
C GLY A 109 0.51 28.86 -0.69
N GLY A 110 -0.70 29.22 -1.13
CA GLY A 110 -0.97 30.52 -1.76
C GLY A 110 -0.70 31.71 -0.85
N VAL A 111 -1.13 31.64 0.42
CA VAL A 111 -0.88 32.70 1.41
C VAL A 111 0.61 32.89 1.68
N LEU A 112 1.36 31.79 1.89
CA LEU A 112 2.80 31.86 2.16
C LEU A 112 3.56 32.56 1.02
N ARG A 113 3.25 32.21 -0.23
CA ARG A 113 3.84 32.87 -1.41
C ARG A 113 3.51 34.36 -1.49
N SER A 114 2.30 34.75 -1.09
CA SER A 114 1.89 36.17 -1.11
C SER A 114 2.55 37.02 -0.03
N LEU A 115 2.95 36.41 1.09
CA LEU A 115 3.55 37.11 2.23
C LEU A 115 5.09 37.10 2.22
N ASN A 116 5.70 36.41 1.25
CA ASN A 116 7.15 36.28 1.10
C ASN A 116 7.86 35.86 2.42
N LEU A 117 7.30 34.86 3.10
CA LEU A 117 7.84 34.34 4.36
C LEU A 117 9.08 33.46 4.13
N ALA A 118 9.78 33.12 5.22
CA ALA A 118 10.98 32.29 5.17
C ALA A 118 10.75 30.98 4.38
N PRO A 119 11.68 30.57 3.48
CA PRO A 119 11.47 29.44 2.57
C PRO A 119 11.10 28.12 3.25
N ILE A 120 11.59 27.85 4.47
CA ILE A 120 11.25 26.66 5.26
C ILE A 120 9.73 26.47 5.45
N TYR A 121 8.96 27.56 5.61
CA TYR A 121 7.51 27.46 5.77
C TYR A 121 6.83 27.01 4.47
N THR A 122 7.34 27.47 3.32
CA THR A 122 6.88 27.03 2.00
C THR A 122 7.21 25.56 1.78
N CYS A 123 8.43 25.12 2.13
CA CYS A 123 8.79 23.70 2.12
C CYS A 123 7.78 22.90 2.98
N ASN A 124 7.44 23.36 4.18
CA ASN A 124 6.50 22.64 5.03
C ASN A 124 5.08 22.58 4.47
N ALA A 125 4.56 23.65 3.88
CA ALA A 125 3.26 23.61 3.22
C ALA A 125 3.21 22.54 2.11
N LEU A 126 4.27 22.46 1.28
CA LEU A 126 4.39 21.45 0.23
C LEU A 126 4.45 20.03 0.83
N ILE A 127 5.22 19.82 1.90
CA ILE A 127 5.30 18.52 2.59
C ILE A 127 3.95 18.14 3.22
N MET A 128 3.26 19.07 3.86
CA MET A 128 1.92 18.85 4.42
C MET A 128 0.92 18.46 3.32
N GLN A 129 0.94 19.15 2.18
CA GLN A 129 0.09 18.84 1.03
C GLN A 129 0.41 17.44 0.46
N ALA A 130 1.69 17.11 0.28
CA ALA A 130 2.12 15.80 -0.17
C ALA A 130 1.64 14.67 0.78
N ARG A 131 1.70 14.90 2.10
CA ARG A 131 1.17 13.96 3.11
C ARG A 131 -0.34 13.75 2.98
N ARG A 132 -1.11 14.81 2.68
CA ARG A 132 -2.57 14.73 2.49
C ARG A 132 -2.92 13.93 1.24
N ILE A 133 -2.34 14.28 0.09
CA ILE A 133 -2.62 13.67 -1.22
C ILE A 133 -2.31 12.17 -1.24
N ARG A 134 -1.27 11.74 -0.52
CA ARG A 134 -0.89 10.32 -0.42
C ARG A 134 -1.91 9.45 0.33
N GLY A 135 -2.86 10.04 1.08
CA GLY A 135 -3.70 9.36 2.06
C GLY A 135 -4.77 8.38 1.52
N THR A 136 -5.16 8.48 0.25
CA THR A 136 -6.29 7.70 -0.33
C THR A 136 -5.83 6.46 -1.10
N SER A 137 -6.43 5.30 -0.78
CA SER A 137 -6.35 4.06 -1.56
C SER A 137 -7.20 4.19 -2.84
N GLY A 138 -6.69 3.70 -3.98
CA GLY A 138 -7.46 3.60 -5.24
C GLY A 138 -6.97 4.47 -6.41
N VAL A 139 -6.37 5.65 -6.17
CA VAL A 139 -5.91 6.60 -7.22
C VAL A 139 -4.36 6.62 -7.34
N ARG A 140 -3.76 5.43 -7.22
CA ARG A 140 -2.37 5.27 -6.75
C ARG A 140 -1.25 5.79 -7.67
N PRO A 141 -1.36 5.84 -9.01
CA PRO A 141 -0.27 6.44 -9.78
C PRO A 141 -0.29 7.97 -9.71
N LYS A 142 -1.46 8.60 -9.90
CA LYS A 142 -1.56 10.07 -10.04
C LYS A 142 -1.24 10.79 -8.72
N ASN A 143 -1.82 10.34 -7.61
CA ASN A 143 -1.61 10.98 -6.30
C ASN A 143 -0.18 10.79 -5.80
N ALA A 144 0.41 9.60 -5.99
CA ALA A 144 1.80 9.36 -5.61
C ALA A 144 2.76 10.25 -6.42
N GLU A 145 2.52 10.39 -7.73
CA GLU A 145 3.35 11.24 -8.59
C GLU A 145 3.21 12.73 -8.25
N ALA A 146 1.98 13.21 -7.99
CA ALA A 146 1.76 14.59 -7.53
C ALA A 146 2.45 14.86 -6.19
N ALA A 147 2.34 13.94 -5.23
CA ALA A 147 3.05 14.04 -3.95
C ALA A 147 4.57 14.06 -4.15
N ARG A 148 5.10 13.24 -5.06
CA ARG A 148 6.53 13.20 -5.40
C ARG A 148 7.02 14.52 -5.98
N LYS A 149 6.24 15.16 -6.86
CA LYS A 149 6.54 16.49 -7.41
C LYS A 149 6.57 17.58 -6.35
N LEU A 150 5.60 17.60 -5.43
CA LEU A 150 5.57 18.56 -4.31
C LEU A 150 6.79 18.41 -3.39
N VAL A 151 7.21 17.17 -3.12
CA VAL A 151 8.42 16.91 -2.33
C VAL A 151 9.67 17.37 -3.06
N LYS A 152 9.74 17.15 -4.38
CA LYS A 152 10.85 17.62 -5.20
C LYS A 152 10.95 19.15 -5.22
N GLU A 153 9.81 19.85 -5.35
CA GLU A 153 9.77 21.31 -5.24
C GLU A 153 10.26 21.80 -3.87
N ALA A 154 9.86 21.12 -2.78
CA ALA A 154 10.35 21.45 -1.44
C ALA A 154 11.87 21.25 -1.30
N GLU A 155 12.42 20.18 -1.89
CA GLU A 155 13.85 19.88 -1.96
C GLU A 155 14.61 20.97 -2.73
N ASP A 156 14.12 21.36 -3.91
CA ASP A 156 14.76 22.37 -4.76
C ASP A 156 14.77 23.77 -4.10
N ILE A 157 13.68 24.13 -3.41
CA ILE A 157 13.60 25.36 -2.60
C ILE A 157 14.63 25.32 -1.47
N TRP A 158 14.76 24.18 -0.79
CA TRP A 158 15.72 24.02 0.30
C TRP A 158 17.16 24.14 -0.19
N GLU A 159 17.55 23.38 -1.22
CA GLU A 159 18.89 23.41 -1.81
C GLU A 159 19.27 24.84 -2.26
N THR A 160 18.35 25.54 -2.91
CA THR A 160 18.60 26.88 -3.42
C THR A 160 18.83 27.90 -2.30
N ASN A 161 18.04 27.85 -1.23
CA ASN A 161 18.03 28.90 -0.23
C ASN A 161 18.95 28.62 0.97
N TYR A 162 19.03 27.38 1.42
CA TYR A 162 19.78 27.03 2.63
C TYR A 162 21.16 26.46 2.31
N GLU A 163 21.29 25.59 1.30
CA GLU A 163 22.58 24.98 0.96
C GLU A 163 23.44 25.89 0.06
N LYS A 164 22.84 26.52 -0.97
CA LYS A 164 23.56 27.38 -1.92
C LYS A 164 23.68 28.84 -1.48
N ARG A 165 22.62 29.41 -0.90
CA ARG A 165 22.59 30.82 -0.46
C ARG A 165 22.92 31.01 1.01
N GLY A 166 22.92 29.94 1.82
CA GLY A 166 23.27 30.02 3.24
C GLY A 166 22.29 30.86 4.08
N LEU A 167 21.00 30.90 3.74
CA LEU A 167 20.03 31.61 4.57
C LEU A 167 19.99 31.03 6.00
N GLU A 168 19.83 31.89 6.99
CA GLU A 168 19.68 31.45 8.37
C GLU A 168 18.29 30.85 8.61
N LEU A 169 18.26 29.85 9.50
CA LEU A 169 17.03 29.21 9.93
C LEU A 169 16.47 29.91 11.17
N ASN A 170 15.14 29.98 11.25
CA ASN A 170 14.47 30.52 12.44
C ASN A 170 14.71 29.59 13.63
N GLU A 171 15.03 30.16 14.80
CA GLU A 171 15.23 29.44 16.06
C GLU A 171 13.94 28.77 16.57
N LYS A 172 12.76 29.31 16.22
CA LYS A 172 11.47 28.74 16.67
C LYS A 172 11.07 27.52 15.86
N ASN A 173 11.24 26.34 16.45
CA ASN A 173 10.80 25.05 15.90
C ASN A 173 9.26 24.98 15.76
N PHE A 174 8.78 24.36 14.68
CA PHE A 174 7.33 24.28 14.41
C PHE A 174 6.83 22.92 13.90
N CYS A 175 7.72 21.93 13.68
CA CYS A 175 7.37 20.63 13.11
C CYS A 175 8.00 19.47 13.90
N LEU A 176 7.89 18.22 13.43
CA LEU A 176 8.45 17.05 14.13
C LEU A 176 9.91 17.21 14.54
N VAL A 177 10.75 17.79 13.67
CA VAL A 177 12.18 17.95 13.92
C VAL A 177 12.53 19.41 14.16
N PRO A 178 13.65 19.69 14.82
CA PRO A 178 14.23 21.03 14.88
C PRO A 178 14.42 21.62 13.48
N ASN A 179 14.24 22.93 13.32
CA ASN A 179 14.32 23.57 12.01
C ASN A 179 15.67 23.33 11.32
N ARG A 180 16.77 23.27 12.10
CA ARG A 180 18.12 22.93 11.61
C ARG A 180 18.22 21.55 10.96
N LEU A 181 17.35 20.61 11.34
CA LEU A 181 17.27 19.25 10.80
C LEU A 181 16.11 19.06 9.81
N TYR A 182 15.47 20.15 9.36
CA TYR A 182 14.27 20.07 8.54
C TYR A 182 14.48 19.35 7.20
N LYS A 183 15.72 19.32 6.67
CA LYS A 183 16.06 18.51 5.49
C LYS A 183 15.67 17.04 5.66
N ASN A 184 15.76 16.49 6.87
CA ASN A 184 15.39 15.10 7.15
C ASN A 184 13.88 14.84 6.99
N VAL A 185 13.04 15.86 7.22
CA VAL A 185 11.60 15.77 6.95
C VAL A 185 11.34 15.67 5.45
N ILE A 186 12.06 16.45 4.64
CA ILE A 186 11.96 16.42 3.17
C ILE A 186 12.40 15.05 2.64
N GLU A 187 13.57 14.57 3.07
CA GLU A 187 14.13 13.29 2.62
C GLU A 187 13.31 12.09 3.08
N THR A 188 12.87 12.07 4.34
CA THR A 188 11.93 11.04 4.84
C THR A 188 10.65 11.01 4.02
N GLN A 189 10.11 12.18 3.69
CA GLN A 189 8.89 12.28 2.89
C GLN A 189 9.14 11.84 1.43
N LYS A 190 10.35 12.03 0.89
CA LYS A 190 10.77 11.49 -0.41
C LYS A 190 10.75 9.97 -0.41
N VAL A 191 11.31 9.34 0.64
CA VAL A 191 11.25 7.88 0.83
C VAL A 191 9.80 7.39 0.89
N PHE A 192 8.92 8.05 1.66
CA PHE A 192 7.50 7.66 1.73
C PHE A 192 6.72 7.81 0.43
N SER A 193 7.11 8.78 -0.41
CA SER A 193 6.52 8.94 -1.75
C SER A 193 7.05 7.87 -2.70
N ASP A 194 8.36 7.61 -2.69
CA ASP A 194 9.00 6.55 -3.48
C ASP A 194 8.48 5.15 -3.09
N ALA A 195 8.05 4.96 -1.84
CA ALA A 195 7.50 3.70 -1.32
C ALA A 195 6.23 3.21 -2.05
N ARG A 196 5.60 4.05 -2.88
CA ARG A 196 4.39 3.68 -3.65
C ARG A 196 4.70 3.04 -5.00
N PHE A 197 5.96 3.07 -5.42
CA PHE A 197 6.41 2.58 -6.72
C PHE A 197 7.13 1.23 -6.59
N ALA A 198 7.45 0.60 -7.72
CA ALA A 198 7.84 -0.81 -7.75
C ALA A 198 9.33 -1.12 -7.46
N ASP A 199 10.21 -0.13 -7.37
CA ASP A 199 11.65 -0.34 -7.17
C ASP A 199 11.99 -0.53 -5.67
N MET A 200 11.88 -1.77 -5.19
CA MET A 200 12.08 -2.09 -3.78
C MET A 200 13.54 -2.03 -3.35
N GLN A 201 14.50 -2.29 -4.25
CA GLN A 201 15.92 -2.17 -3.95
C GLN A 201 16.28 -0.73 -3.62
N ARG A 202 15.91 0.21 -4.51
CA ARG A 202 16.17 1.63 -4.27
C ARG A 202 15.45 2.10 -3.02
N LEU A 203 14.21 1.66 -2.81
CA LEU A 203 13.45 2.02 -1.61
C LEU A 203 14.13 1.55 -0.32
N TRP A 204 14.59 0.30 -0.30
CA TRP A 204 15.29 -0.30 0.82
C TRP A 204 16.58 0.45 1.12
N ASN A 205 17.42 0.67 0.10
CA ASN A 205 18.68 1.38 0.25
C ASN A 205 18.47 2.81 0.75
N ASN A 206 17.53 3.56 0.15
CA ASN A 206 17.23 4.92 0.58
C ASN A 206 16.74 4.98 2.04
N ALA A 207 15.95 4.01 2.49
CA ALA A 207 15.50 3.94 3.88
C ALA A 207 16.66 3.60 4.83
N ASN A 208 17.55 2.69 4.43
CA ASN A 208 18.74 2.33 5.20
C ASN A 208 19.73 3.49 5.30
N ASP A 209 20.01 4.18 4.18
CA ASP A 209 20.88 5.36 4.13
C ASP A 209 20.32 6.48 5.02
N MET A 210 18.98 6.64 5.07
CA MET A 210 18.32 7.58 5.97
C MET A 210 18.56 7.21 7.44
N ILE A 211 18.51 5.92 7.80
CA ILE A 211 18.80 5.47 9.18
C ILE A 211 20.24 5.83 9.56
N THR A 212 21.21 5.49 8.71
CA THR A 212 22.64 5.82 8.94
C THR A 212 22.84 7.32 9.07
N LYS A 213 22.22 8.12 8.19
CA LYS A 213 22.28 9.58 8.29
C LYS A 213 21.75 10.11 9.63
N ILE A 214 20.62 9.57 10.11
CA ILE A 214 20.04 9.99 11.40
C ILE A 214 20.97 9.59 12.57
N ASP A 215 21.64 8.45 12.49
CA ASP A 215 22.65 8.02 13.49
C ASP A 215 23.87 8.96 13.53
N ASP A 216 24.33 9.43 12.37
CA ASP A 216 25.51 10.31 12.26
C ASP A 216 25.22 11.77 12.68
N GLU A 217 23.95 12.16 12.76
CA GLU A 217 23.57 13.50 13.15
C GLU A 217 23.63 13.72 14.67
N ALA A 218 24.54 14.60 15.08
CA ALA A 218 24.61 15.07 16.46
C ALA A 218 23.45 16.03 16.81
N SER A 219 23.11 16.11 18.10
CA SER A 219 22.31 17.16 18.77
C SER A 219 20.78 17.15 18.60
N TRP A 220 20.15 16.00 18.39
CA TRP A 220 18.67 15.90 18.45
C TRP A 220 18.10 16.50 19.74
N GLU A 221 17.07 17.34 19.62
CA GLU A 221 16.33 17.95 20.74
C GLU A 221 14.84 17.61 20.62
N GLY A 222 14.10 17.76 21.72
CA GLY A 222 12.67 17.49 21.80
C GLY A 222 12.35 16.18 22.54
N ASP A 223 11.44 16.27 23.51
CA ASP A 223 11.13 15.17 24.43
C ASP A 223 10.39 14.00 23.75
N HIS A 224 9.90 14.20 22.53
CA HIS A 224 9.18 13.19 21.74
C HIS A 224 10.09 12.25 20.94
N GLY A 225 11.42 12.39 21.01
CA GLY A 225 12.37 11.49 20.34
C GLY A 225 12.26 11.50 18.81
N PRO A 226 12.44 12.66 18.14
CA PRO A 226 12.22 12.77 16.70
C PRO A 226 13.09 11.85 15.83
N ASP A 227 14.35 11.63 16.19
CA ASP A 227 15.25 10.70 15.50
C ASP A 227 14.71 9.28 15.53
N GLN A 228 14.27 8.83 16.69
CA GLN A 228 13.74 7.48 16.90
C GLN A 228 12.43 7.29 16.14
N ILE A 229 11.53 8.29 16.14
CA ILE A 229 10.29 8.25 15.34
C ILE A 229 10.61 8.12 13.84
N LEU A 230 11.58 8.89 13.34
CA LEU A 230 11.98 8.83 11.94
C LEU A 230 12.60 7.46 11.58
N LYS A 231 13.50 6.92 12.42
CA LYS A 231 14.07 5.57 12.24
C LYS A 231 13.01 4.49 12.23
N TRP A 232 12.06 4.54 13.18
CA TRP A 232 10.96 3.59 13.24
C TRP A 232 10.14 3.60 11.93
N TRP A 233 9.86 4.78 11.37
CA TRP A 233 9.20 4.85 10.06
C TRP A 233 10.06 4.30 8.92
N MET A 234 11.38 4.44 8.95
CA MET A 234 12.28 3.86 7.94
C MET A 234 12.28 2.32 8.02
N PHE A 235 12.36 1.76 9.23
CA PHE A 235 12.21 0.31 9.43
C PHE A 235 10.86 -0.19 8.94
N GLN A 236 9.78 0.58 9.15
CA GLN A 236 8.47 0.24 8.62
C GLN A 236 8.43 0.20 7.08
N VAL A 237 9.13 1.12 6.40
CA VAL A 237 9.30 1.10 4.94
C VAL A 237 10.06 -0.14 4.48
N MET A 238 11.17 -0.47 5.16
CA MET A 238 11.99 -1.65 4.88
C MET A 238 11.20 -2.94 5.09
N LEU A 239 10.51 -3.09 6.22
CA LEU A 239 9.64 -4.22 6.54
C LEU A 239 8.60 -4.46 5.43
N ARG A 240 8.08 -3.37 4.86
CA ARG A 240 7.13 -3.45 3.77
C ARG A 240 7.77 -3.91 2.46
N ALA A 241 8.90 -3.33 2.10
CA ALA A 241 9.65 -3.67 0.88
C ALA A 241 10.04 -5.17 0.88
N SER A 242 10.58 -5.65 1.99
CA SER A 242 10.93 -7.06 2.16
C SER A 242 9.71 -7.99 2.13
N ALA A 243 8.57 -7.58 2.71
CA ALA A 243 7.34 -8.37 2.66
C ALA A 243 6.80 -8.53 1.24
N VAL A 244 6.77 -7.46 0.42
CA VAL A 244 6.29 -7.57 -0.97
C VAL A 244 7.24 -8.36 -1.88
N CYS A 245 8.54 -8.39 -1.56
CA CYS A 245 9.54 -9.25 -2.20
C CYS A 245 9.58 -10.66 -1.62
N MET A 246 8.84 -10.91 -0.54
CA MET A 246 8.83 -12.17 0.20
C MET A 246 10.24 -12.62 0.63
N GLU A 247 11.05 -11.72 1.17
CA GLU A 247 12.45 -11.99 1.53
C GLU A 247 12.62 -12.06 3.06
N PRO A 248 12.65 -13.27 3.66
CA PRO A 248 12.58 -13.45 5.12
C PRO A 248 13.73 -12.84 5.90
N GLU A 249 14.94 -12.87 5.34
CA GLU A 249 16.14 -12.34 6.00
C GLU A 249 16.05 -10.82 6.15
N TYR A 250 15.72 -10.12 5.06
CA TYR A 250 15.48 -8.67 5.09
C TYR A 250 14.28 -8.33 5.96
N TRP A 251 13.18 -9.08 5.89
CA TRP A 251 12.02 -8.85 6.73
C TRP A 251 12.37 -8.95 8.22
N LYS A 252 13.13 -9.97 8.61
CA LYS A 252 13.58 -10.17 9.98
C LYS A 252 14.49 -9.02 10.42
N ALA A 253 15.47 -8.63 9.62
CA ALA A 253 16.36 -7.52 9.95
C ALA A 253 15.61 -6.20 10.16
N ALA A 254 14.64 -5.87 9.29
CA ALA A 254 13.80 -4.69 9.47
C ALA A 254 12.91 -4.79 10.72
N ARG A 255 12.41 -5.99 11.03
CA ARG A 255 11.58 -6.21 12.22
C ARG A 255 12.37 -6.04 13.51
N ASP A 256 13.54 -6.67 13.60
CA ASP A 256 14.42 -6.60 14.76
C ASP A 256 14.85 -5.13 15.01
N GLY A 257 15.12 -4.37 13.94
CA GLY A 257 15.39 -2.93 14.03
C GLY A 257 14.19 -2.12 14.54
N MET A 258 12.99 -2.42 14.04
CA MET A 258 11.74 -1.79 14.49
C MET A 258 11.45 -2.05 15.97
N GLU A 259 11.65 -3.30 16.44
CA GLU A 259 11.51 -3.67 17.85
C GLU A 259 12.56 -3.02 18.74
N SER A 260 13.80 -2.93 18.25
CA SER A 260 14.87 -2.22 18.95
C SER A 260 14.52 -0.75 19.16
N MET A 261 13.90 -0.09 18.18
CA MET A 261 13.40 1.28 18.34
C MET A 261 12.24 1.35 19.35
N GLU A 262 11.30 0.41 19.30
CA GLU A 262 10.16 0.39 20.24
C GLU A 262 10.60 0.20 21.69
N ALA A 263 11.64 -0.59 21.94
CA ALA A 263 12.21 -0.79 23.27
C ALA A 263 12.85 0.47 23.87
N LEU A 264 13.16 1.48 23.06
CA LEU A 264 13.70 2.77 23.52
C LEU A 264 12.61 3.73 24.00
N PHE A 265 11.34 3.45 23.70
CA PHE A 265 10.23 4.31 24.05
C PHE A 265 9.47 3.82 25.29
N GLU A 266 9.14 4.76 26.16
CA GLU A 266 8.11 4.58 27.19
C GLU A 266 6.97 5.60 26.98
N GLY A 267 5.79 5.30 27.51
CA GLY A 267 4.71 6.28 27.61
C GLY A 267 4.03 6.66 26.27
N PRO A 268 3.74 7.95 26.02
CA PRO A 268 2.84 8.38 24.94
C PRO A 268 3.30 8.00 23.52
N VAL A 269 4.60 8.05 23.24
CA VAL A 269 5.14 7.76 21.89
C VAL A 269 5.01 6.28 21.56
N LEU A 270 5.27 5.40 22.51
CA LEU A 270 5.05 3.96 22.32
C LEU A 270 3.57 3.67 21.98
N SER A 271 2.63 4.35 22.67
CA SER A 271 1.20 4.25 22.36
C SER A 271 0.87 4.72 20.94
N TYR A 272 1.49 5.81 20.47
CA TYR A 272 1.37 6.28 19.09
C TYR A 272 1.83 5.22 18.07
N LEU A 273 2.96 4.55 18.31
CA LEU A 273 3.48 3.51 17.43
C LEU A 273 2.57 2.27 17.41
N HIS A 274 2.08 1.85 18.58
CA HIS A 274 1.08 0.77 18.68
C HIS A 274 -0.22 1.11 17.96
N ASP A 275 -0.71 2.35 18.03
CA ASP A 275 -1.89 2.78 17.29
C ASP A 275 -1.69 2.71 15.77
N ILE A 276 -0.50 3.06 15.28
CA ILE A 276 -0.17 2.89 13.85
C ILE A 276 -0.15 1.41 13.49
N LYS A 277 0.43 0.56 14.34
CA LYS A 277 0.42 -0.89 14.15
C LYS A 277 -1.00 -1.44 14.08
N GLY A 278 -1.86 -1.09 15.05
CA GLY A 278 -3.24 -1.57 15.14
C GLY A 278 -4.13 -1.17 13.96
N ARG A 279 -3.91 0.01 13.34
CA ARG A 279 -4.68 0.44 12.15
C ARG A 279 -4.54 -0.50 10.94
N SER A 280 -3.49 -1.32 10.92
CA SER A 280 -3.28 -2.32 9.87
C SER A 280 -4.01 -3.64 10.13
N GLN A 281 -4.55 -3.86 11.34
CA GLN A 281 -5.26 -5.08 11.75
C GLN A 281 -6.79 -4.99 11.53
N GLY A 282 -7.33 -3.76 11.47
CA GLY A 282 -8.77 -3.46 11.41
C GLY A 282 -9.43 -3.66 10.04
N PHE A 283 -9.20 -4.79 9.38
CA PHE A 283 -9.88 -5.16 8.14
C PHE A 283 -11.04 -6.12 8.42
N SER A 284 -12.28 -5.70 8.14
CA SER A 284 -13.47 -6.56 8.20
C SER A 284 -14.18 -6.52 6.85
N THR A 285 -14.32 -7.68 6.21
CA THR A 285 -15.08 -7.88 4.95
C THR A 285 -16.57 -7.65 5.13
N ALA A 286 -17.11 -7.92 6.33
CA ALA A 286 -18.54 -7.79 6.63
C ALA A 286 -19.06 -6.34 6.56
N SER A 287 -18.23 -5.34 6.89
CA SER A 287 -18.61 -3.92 6.77
C SER A 287 -18.48 -3.37 5.34
N LEU A 288 -17.86 -4.13 4.43
CA LEU A 288 -17.49 -3.69 3.08
C LEU A 288 -18.43 -4.20 1.98
N ALA A 289 -19.27 -5.21 2.26
CA ALA A 289 -20.18 -5.81 1.28
C ALA A 289 -21.20 -4.82 0.66
N ASN A 290 -21.48 -3.71 1.36
CA ASN A 290 -22.43 -2.67 0.92
C ASN A 290 -21.76 -1.36 0.47
N GLN A 291 -20.42 -1.32 0.41
CA GLN A 291 -19.70 -0.10 0.08
C GLN A 291 -19.12 -0.20 -1.34
N TYR A 292 -19.62 0.62 -2.27
CA TYR A 292 -18.97 0.91 -3.56
C TYR A 292 -17.68 1.73 -3.33
N VAL A 293 -16.80 1.27 -2.44
CA VAL A 293 -15.49 1.87 -2.23
C VAL A 293 -14.60 1.37 -3.35
N ALA A 294 -14.01 2.31 -4.10
CA ALA A 294 -13.03 2.00 -5.13
C ALA A 294 -11.91 1.14 -4.52
N ASN A 295 -11.96 -0.16 -4.82
CA ASN A 295 -10.95 -1.20 -4.67
C ASN A 295 -10.06 -1.09 -3.42
N ASN A 296 -10.34 -1.88 -2.39
CA ASN A 296 -9.30 -2.23 -1.43
C ASN A 296 -8.36 -3.28 -2.06
N ASP A 297 -7.44 -2.83 -2.91
CA ASP A 297 -6.44 -3.63 -3.65
C ASP A 297 -5.80 -4.78 -2.85
N LEU A 298 -5.69 -4.61 -1.53
CA LEU A 298 -5.08 -5.54 -0.59
C LEU A 298 -5.98 -6.75 -0.31
N SER A 299 -7.29 -6.54 -0.14
CA SER A 299 -8.23 -7.64 0.13
C SER A 299 -8.41 -8.53 -1.09
N ILE A 300 -8.40 -7.96 -2.30
CA ILE A 300 -8.50 -8.74 -3.55
C ILE A 300 -7.40 -9.80 -3.64
N MET A 301 -6.16 -9.44 -3.29
CA MET A 301 -5.05 -10.40 -3.27
C MET A 301 -5.21 -11.43 -2.14
N ARG A 302 -5.60 -11.01 -0.92
CA ARG A 302 -5.83 -11.94 0.20
C ARG A 302 -6.96 -12.93 -0.08
N ASP A 303 -8.07 -12.45 -0.63
CA ASP A 303 -9.24 -13.25 -0.98
C ASP A 303 -8.91 -14.27 -2.06
N LEU A 304 -8.15 -13.87 -3.08
CA LEU A 304 -7.64 -14.80 -4.09
C LEU A 304 -6.83 -15.91 -3.44
N LEU A 305 -5.82 -15.57 -2.62
CA LEU A 305 -4.93 -16.57 -2.01
C LEU A 305 -5.69 -17.48 -1.04
N ASN A 306 -6.63 -16.93 -0.27
CA ASN A 306 -7.46 -17.72 0.65
C ASN A 306 -8.39 -18.68 -0.09
N ASN A 307 -9.15 -18.19 -1.08
CA ASN A 307 -10.07 -19.01 -1.86
C ASN A 307 -9.33 -20.05 -2.70
N TRP A 308 -8.14 -19.71 -3.21
CA TRP A 308 -7.29 -20.64 -3.92
C TRP A 308 -6.77 -21.74 -2.98
N ASN A 309 -6.35 -21.41 -1.76
CA ASN A 309 -5.92 -22.41 -0.77
C ASN A 309 -7.05 -23.36 -0.39
N LYS A 310 -8.25 -22.85 -0.13
CA LYS A 310 -9.45 -23.68 0.10
C LYS A 310 -9.77 -24.58 -1.08
N PHE A 311 -9.64 -24.07 -2.31
CA PHE A 311 -9.85 -24.85 -3.51
C PHE A 311 -8.82 -25.97 -3.66
N ARG A 312 -7.52 -25.68 -3.44
CA ARG A 312 -6.42 -26.65 -3.49
C ARG A 312 -6.63 -27.85 -2.56
N GLN A 313 -7.28 -27.65 -1.41
CA GLN A 313 -7.57 -28.72 -0.45
C GLN A 313 -8.58 -29.75 -0.95
N VAL A 314 -9.43 -29.39 -1.92
CA VAL A 314 -10.53 -30.24 -2.44
C VAL A 314 -10.49 -30.39 -3.97
N GLU A 315 -9.39 -30.00 -4.62
CA GLU A 315 -9.31 -29.89 -6.07
C GLU A 315 -9.55 -31.24 -6.79
N ASP A 316 -9.12 -32.36 -6.19
CA ASP A 316 -9.32 -33.71 -6.73
C ASP A 316 -10.78 -34.17 -6.62
N GLU A 317 -11.46 -33.79 -5.54
CA GLU A 317 -12.89 -34.04 -5.37
C GLU A 317 -13.71 -33.22 -6.37
N VAL A 318 -13.34 -31.94 -6.57
CA VAL A 318 -13.97 -31.08 -7.58
C VAL A 318 -13.80 -31.66 -8.98
N LEU A 319 -12.61 -32.15 -9.33
CA LEU A 319 -12.37 -32.80 -10.62
C LEU A 319 -13.24 -34.04 -10.80
N SER A 320 -13.32 -34.88 -9.79
CA SER A 320 -14.14 -36.11 -9.79
C SER A 320 -15.63 -35.79 -9.95
N PHE A 321 -16.12 -34.78 -9.23
CA PHE A 321 -17.46 -34.22 -9.38
C PHE A 321 -17.73 -33.72 -10.82
N ARG A 322 -16.80 -32.95 -11.42
CA ARG A 322 -16.98 -32.40 -12.78
C ARG A 322 -16.95 -33.47 -13.86
N ARG A 323 -16.12 -34.51 -13.71
CA ARG A 323 -16.08 -35.66 -14.63
C ARG A 323 -17.40 -36.43 -14.67
N ARG A 324 -18.11 -36.49 -13.55
CA ARG A 324 -19.44 -37.15 -13.44
C ARG A 324 -20.60 -36.32 -14.02
N GLY A 325 -20.35 -35.10 -14.50
CA GLY A 325 -21.36 -34.27 -15.16
C GLY A 325 -22.07 -33.24 -14.27
N GLY A 326 -21.79 -33.19 -12.97
CA GLY A 326 -22.36 -32.17 -12.07
C GLY A 326 -22.94 -32.75 -10.78
N SER A 327 -23.85 -31.99 -10.16
CA SER A 327 -24.31 -32.20 -8.78
C SER A 327 -25.30 -33.34 -8.68
N SER A 328 -24.83 -34.49 -8.22
CA SER A 328 -25.59 -35.72 -8.02
C SER A 328 -25.59 -36.19 -6.56
N TYR A 329 -24.73 -35.64 -5.70
CA TYR A 329 -24.57 -36.03 -4.31
C TYR A 329 -24.69 -34.85 -3.32
N PRO A 330 -25.07 -35.10 -2.05
CA PRO A 330 -25.23 -34.06 -1.02
C PRO A 330 -23.98 -33.19 -0.73
N GLY A 331 -22.76 -33.63 -1.09
CA GLY A 331 -21.51 -32.86 -0.96
C GLY A 331 -21.16 -31.97 -2.16
N ASP A 332 -21.77 -32.21 -3.33
CA ASP A 332 -21.39 -31.55 -4.58
C ASP A 332 -21.71 -30.05 -4.59
N LYS A 333 -22.71 -29.62 -3.80
CA LYS A 333 -23.04 -28.20 -3.64
C LYS A 333 -21.88 -27.42 -3.04
N LYS A 334 -21.22 -27.98 -2.01
CA LYS A 334 -20.05 -27.37 -1.35
C LYS A 334 -18.84 -27.32 -2.27
N LEU A 335 -18.60 -28.39 -3.04
CA LEU A 335 -17.52 -28.42 -4.04
C LEU A 335 -17.74 -27.38 -5.15
N LYS A 336 -18.98 -27.23 -5.64
CA LYS A 336 -19.35 -26.20 -6.62
C LYS A 336 -19.15 -24.79 -6.07
N GLU A 337 -19.49 -24.57 -4.81
CA GLU A 337 -19.32 -23.28 -4.12
C GLU A 337 -17.84 -22.91 -3.97
N VAL A 338 -16.99 -23.83 -3.48
CA VAL A 338 -15.55 -23.59 -3.35
C VAL A 338 -14.90 -23.25 -4.70
N GLN A 339 -15.25 -23.96 -5.77
CA GLN A 339 -14.79 -23.63 -7.13
C GLN A 339 -15.31 -22.25 -7.59
N GLY A 340 -16.58 -21.94 -7.28
CA GLY A 340 -17.19 -20.66 -7.59
C GLY A 340 -16.47 -19.49 -6.92
N ASN A 341 -16.13 -19.63 -5.64
CA ASN A 341 -15.41 -18.62 -4.86
C ASN A 341 -13.99 -18.38 -5.39
N PHE A 342 -13.26 -19.45 -5.74
CA PHE A 342 -11.96 -19.31 -6.39
C PHE A 342 -12.07 -18.62 -7.77
N THR A 343 -13.07 -19.00 -8.57
CA THR A 343 -13.30 -18.36 -9.88
C THR A 343 -13.65 -16.87 -9.74
N HIS A 344 -14.48 -16.52 -8.76
CA HIS A 344 -14.89 -15.14 -8.51
C HIS A 344 -13.71 -14.26 -8.07
N SER A 345 -12.95 -14.72 -7.07
CA SER A 345 -11.77 -13.99 -6.60
C SER A 345 -10.67 -13.87 -7.67
N LEU A 346 -10.51 -14.88 -8.54
CA LEU A 346 -9.62 -14.78 -9.71
C LEU A 346 -10.08 -13.71 -10.71
N LYS A 347 -11.40 -13.61 -10.94
CA LYS A 347 -11.98 -12.56 -11.78
C LYS A 347 -11.72 -11.16 -11.22
N ASP A 348 -11.90 -11.00 -9.91
CA ASP A 348 -11.67 -9.72 -9.23
C ASP A 348 -10.19 -9.33 -9.25
N PHE A 349 -9.28 -10.30 -9.02
CA PHE A 349 -7.85 -10.09 -9.17
C PHE A 349 -7.48 -9.69 -10.60
N ASN A 350 -8.02 -10.36 -11.62
CA ASN A 350 -7.79 -10.00 -13.02
C ASN A 350 -8.30 -8.57 -13.33
N LYS A 351 -9.51 -8.21 -12.89
CA LYS A 351 -10.06 -6.86 -13.04
C LYS A 351 -9.19 -5.80 -12.35
N TYR A 352 -8.66 -6.14 -11.17
CA TYR A 352 -7.73 -5.29 -10.43
C TYR A 352 -6.44 -5.05 -11.20
N LEU A 353 -5.79 -6.10 -11.72
CA LEU A 353 -4.57 -5.97 -12.53
C LEU A 353 -4.80 -5.08 -13.75
N MET A 354 -5.92 -5.28 -14.45
CA MET A 354 -6.26 -4.59 -15.70
C MET A 354 -6.78 -3.16 -15.49
N MET A 355 -6.81 -2.65 -14.25
CA MET A 355 -7.35 -1.33 -13.90
C MET A 355 -8.76 -1.08 -14.44
N GLY A 356 -9.61 -2.14 -14.45
CA GLY A 356 -10.98 -2.06 -14.95
C GLY A 356 -11.14 -2.08 -16.48
N ALA A 357 -10.06 -2.22 -17.26
CA ALA A 357 -10.16 -2.48 -18.69
C ALA A 357 -10.94 -3.78 -18.98
N LYS A 358 -11.63 -3.84 -20.12
CA LYS A 358 -12.29 -5.09 -20.56
C LYS A 358 -11.24 -6.19 -20.65
N SER A 359 -11.42 -7.27 -19.90
CA SER A 359 -10.47 -8.38 -19.87
C SER A 359 -11.01 -9.61 -20.59
N GLY A 360 -10.10 -10.35 -21.24
CA GLY A 360 -10.34 -11.69 -21.76
C GLY A 360 -10.39 -12.76 -20.66
N PHE A 361 -10.99 -12.46 -19.50
CA PHE A 361 -10.98 -13.34 -18.33
C PHE A 361 -11.50 -14.74 -18.65
N VAL A 362 -10.71 -15.75 -18.27
CA VAL A 362 -11.08 -17.16 -18.40
C VAL A 362 -11.52 -17.68 -17.04
N SER A 363 -12.76 -18.14 -16.94
CA SER A 363 -13.24 -18.79 -15.71
C SER A 363 -12.44 -20.05 -15.39
N HIS A 364 -12.20 -20.32 -14.10
CA HIS A 364 -11.60 -21.57 -13.67
C HIS A 364 -12.66 -22.68 -13.71
N ALA A 365 -12.63 -23.49 -14.78
CA ALA A 365 -13.63 -24.50 -15.08
C ALA A 365 -12.96 -25.79 -15.55
N TYR A 366 -13.73 -26.88 -15.66
CA TYR A 366 -13.24 -28.14 -16.22
C TYR A 366 -13.56 -28.21 -17.71
N ALA A 367 -12.53 -28.28 -18.56
CA ALA A 367 -12.68 -28.55 -19.99
C ALA A 367 -13.02 -30.03 -20.21
N ARG A 368 -13.95 -30.33 -21.13
CA ARG A 368 -14.38 -31.73 -21.37
C ARG A 368 -13.51 -32.43 -22.39
N ASP A 369 -13.16 -31.75 -23.46
CA ASP A 369 -12.46 -32.28 -24.63
C ASP A 369 -11.18 -31.50 -24.95
N GLU A 370 -10.43 -31.99 -25.95
CA GLU A 370 -9.16 -31.42 -26.42
C GLU A 370 -9.33 -30.00 -26.94
N VAL A 371 -10.32 -29.78 -27.80
CA VAL A 371 -10.60 -28.48 -28.43
C VAL A 371 -10.85 -27.41 -27.37
N GLN A 372 -11.67 -27.71 -26.36
CA GLN A 372 -11.94 -26.83 -25.24
C GLN A 372 -10.69 -26.56 -24.41
N SER A 373 -9.90 -27.60 -24.12
CA SER A 373 -8.70 -27.48 -23.28
C SER A 373 -7.64 -26.62 -23.97
N LYS A 374 -7.38 -26.86 -25.26
CA LYS A 374 -6.47 -26.05 -26.10
C LYS A 374 -6.95 -24.60 -26.20
N SER A 375 -8.23 -24.38 -26.48
CA SER A 375 -8.83 -23.03 -26.55
C SER A 375 -8.70 -22.27 -25.24
N ARG A 376 -8.92 -22.93 -24.10
CA ARG A 376 -8.79 -22.33 -22.78
C ARG A 376 -7.34 -22.05 -22.41
N ALA A 377 -6.42 -22.96 -22.73
CA ALA A 377 -4.99 -22.75 -22.55
C ALA A 377 -4.50 -21.50 -23.31
N ARG A 378 -4.89 -21.31 -24.59
CA ARG A 378 -4.61 -20.06 -25.35
C ARG A 378 -5.04 -18.84 -24.56
N LYS A 379 -6.29 -18.83 -24.11
CA LYS A 379 -6.85 -17.68 -23.39
C LYS A 379 -6.20 -17.45 -22.03
N ILE A 380 -5.80 -18.50 -21.31
CA ILE A 380 -5.06 -18.38 -20.05
C ILE A 380 -3.69 -17.75 -20.29
N LEU A 381 -2.96 -18.17 -21.32
CA LEU A 381 -1.66 -17.59 -21.66
C LEU A 381 -1.80 -16.11 -22.03
N MET A 382 -2.82 -15.75 -22.83
CA MET A 382 -3.14 -14.35 -23.13
C MET A 382 -3.50 -13.57 -21.85
N GLU A 383 -4.38 -14.10 -20.99
CA GLU A 383 -4.81 -13.46 -19.74
C GLU A 383 -3.61 -13.15 -18.81
N ILE A 384 -2.69 -14.10 -18.66
CA ILE A 384 -1.49 -13.92 -17.82
C ILE A 384 -0.51 -12.93 -18.46
N SER A 385 -0.29 -13.03 -19.77
CA SER A 385 0.60 -12.12 -20.52
C SER A 385 0.09 -10.67 -20.45
N GLU A 386 -1.20 -10.47 -20.69
CA GLU A 386 -1.86 -9.17 -20.51
C GLU A 386 -1.75 -8.70 -19.06
N GLY A 387 -2.11 -9.54 -18.09
CA GLY A 387 -2.00 -9.21 -16.66
C GLY A 387 -0.58 -8.75 -16.28
N ARG A 388 0.46 -9.44 -16.75
CA ARG A 388 1.86 -9.06 -16.56
C ARG A 388 2.18 -7.69 -17.19
N HIS A 389 1.71 -7.44 -18.42
CA HIS A 389 1.90 -6.13 -19.07
C HIS A 389 1.28 -4.99 -18.27
N TYR A 390 0.06 -5.18 -17.75
CA TYR A 390 -0.59 -4.18 -16.91
C TYR A 390 0.11 -3.98 -15.57
N VAL A 391 0.58 -5.06 -14.91
CA VAL A 391 1.40 -4.96 -13.69
C VAL A 391 2.64 -4.11 -13.95
N ARG A 392 3.35 -4.36 -15.07
CA ARG A 392 4.52 -3.57 -15.45
C ARG A 392 4.19 -2.09 -15.65
N ARG A 393 3.09 -1.77 -16.34
CA ARG A 393 2.66 -0.38 -16.60
C ARG A 393 2.15 0.35 -15.36
N SER A 394 1.52 -0.35 -14.43
CA SER A 394 0.97 0.25 -13.21
C SER A 394 2.05 0.77 -12.25
N ASN A 395 3.26 0.19 -12.32
CA ASN A 395 4.42 0.55 -11.51
C ASN A 395 4.13 0.73 -10.01
N THR A 396 3.34 -0.18 -9.42
CA THR A 396 2.94 -0.08 -8.02
C THR A 396 3.87 -0.85 -7.10
N ASN A 397 3.85 -0.50 -5.81
CA ASN A 397 4.59 -1.19 -4.77
C ASN A 397 4.25 -2.69 -4.60
N HIS A 398 3.12 -3.17 -5.15
CA HIS A 398 2.73 -4.57 -5.10
C HIS A 398 3.14 -5.37 -6.33
N SER A 399 3.75 -4.73 -7.34
CA SER A 399 4.07 -5.38 -8.61
C SER A 399 4.93 -6.63 -8.43
N CYS A 400 5.84 -6.65 -7.46
CA CYS A 400 6.65 -7.82 -7.15
C CYS A 400 5.77 -9.03 -6.76
N PHE A 401 4.89 -8.84 -5.78
CA PHE A 401 4.00 -9.89 -5.30
C PHE A 401 2.95 -10.30 -6.35
N GLN A 402 2.43 -9.35 -7.13
CA GLN A 402 1.51 -9.61 -8.23
C GLN A 402 2.13 -10.51 -9.31
N LEU A 403 3.39 -10.26 -9.68
CA LEU A 403 4.12 -11.08 -10.65
C LEU A 403 4.37 -12.51 -10.14
N GLU A 404 4.67 -12.66 -8.85
CA GLU A 404 4.83 -13.98 -8.21
C GLU A 404 3.49 -14.75 -8.16
N ILE A 405 2.36 -14.06 -7.97
CA ILE A 405 1.02 -14.65 -8.12
C ILE A 405 0.78 -15.12 -9.57
N LEU A 406 1.06 -14.27 -10.56
CA LEU A 406 0.88 -14.59 -11.98
C LEU A 406 1.73 -15.79 -12.42
N HIS A 407 2.98 -15.86 -11.96
CA HIS A 407 3.87 -17.02 -12.17
C HIS A 407 3.23 -18.32 -11.71
N ARG A 408 2.76 -18.37 -10.46
CA ARG A 408 2.16 -19.59 -9.90
C ARG A 408 0.81 -19.91 -10.54
N LEU A 409 0.02 -18.90 -10.89
CA LEU A 409 -1.25 -19.10 -11.60
C LEU A 409 -1.02 -19.71 -12.99
N LEU A 410 0.01 -19.27 -13.73
CA LEU A 410 0.32 -19.86 -15.04
C LEU A 410 0.59 -21.37 -14.91
N ILE A 411 1.49 -21.76 -14.01
CA ILE A 411 1.82 -23.18 -13.79
C ILE A 411 0.57 -23.98 -13.37
N TYR A 412 -0.17 -23.46 -12.38
CA TYR A 412 -1.32 -24.16 -11.85
C TYR A 412 -2.46 -24.31 -12.87
N ARG A 413 -2.77 -23.26 -13.62
CA ARG A 413 -3.89 -23.27 -14.56
C ARG A 413 -3.58 -24.09 -15.81
N ILE A 414 -2.34 -24.09 -16.30
CA ILE A 414 -1.95 -24.97 -17.41
C ILE A 414 -1.95 -26.43 -16.96
N TRP A 415 -1.48 -26.73 -15.75
CA TRP A 415 -1.60 -28.07 -15.18
C TRP A 415 -3.06 -28.54 -15.15
N TRP A 416 -3.97 -27.68 -14.66
CA TRP A 416 -5.38 -27.99 -14.57
C TRP A 416 -6.02 -28.38 -15.91
N GLU A 417 -5.69 -27.66 -17.00
CA GLU A 417 -6.19 -27.98 -18.34
C GLU A 417 -5.55 -29.25 -18.93
N SER A 418 -4.34 -29.65 -18.46
CA SER A 418 -3.66 -30.87 -18.90
C SER A 418 -4.06 -32.14 -18.11
N LYS A 419 -4.65 -32.00 -16.92
CA LYS A 419 -4.74 -33.10 -15.95
C LYS A 419 -5.71 -34.22 -16.35
N GLY A 420 -5.16 -35.42 -16.47
CA GLY A 420 -5.91 -36.65 -16.78
C GLY A 420 -6.63 -36.58 -18.12
N LYS A 421 -5.97 -35.93 -19.08
CA LYS A 421 -6.33 -35.88 -20.50
C LYS A 421 -5.39 -36.80 -21.26
N GLY A 422 -5.94 -37.59 -22.18
CA GLY A 422 -5.17 -38.52 -23.03
C GLY A 422 -4.58 -37.87 -24.28
N PHE A 423 -4.60 -36.53 -24.36
CA PHE A 423 -4.09 -35.75 -25.48
C PHE A 423 -3.03 -34.77 -24.98
N ASP A 424 -2.08 -34.45 -25.85
CA ASP A 424 -1.07 -33.42 -25.59
C ASP A 424 -1.69 -32.03 -25.82
N LEU A 425 -1.60 -31.17 -24.81
CA LEU A 425 -2.13 -29.83 -24.86
C LEU A 425 -1.41 -29.00 -25.94
N PHE A 426 -0.09 -29.17 -26.10
CA PHE A 426 0.78 -28.35 -26.96
C PHE A 426 1.26 -29.09 -28.22
N SER A 427 0.58 -30.18 -28.60
CA SER A 427 0.81 -30.80 -29.90
C SER A 427 0.32 -29.88 -31.03
N SER A 428 1.14 -29.73 -32.07
CA SER A 428 0.79 -28.98 -33.27
C SER A 428 -0.41 -29.62 -33.96
N GLU A 429 -1.47 -28.84 -34.20
CA GLU A 429 -2.53 -29.23 -35.13
C GLU A 429 -2.02 -28.99 -36.55
N GLU A 430 -1.86 -30.04 -37.36
CA GLU A 430 -1.74 -29.90 -38.80
C GLU A 430 -2.99 -29.15 -39.31
N GLY A 431 -2.84 -27.86 -39.65
CA GLY A 431 -3.89 -27.04 -40.25
C GLY A 431 -4.61 -26.02 -39.36
N ALA A 432 -4.15 -25.72 -38.14
CA ALA A 432 -4.79 -24.69 -37.31
C ALA A 432 -4.54 -23.26 -37.83
N THR A 433 -5.58 -22.66 -38.41
CA THR A 433 -5.65 -21.25 -38.85
C THR A 433 -5.87 -20.25 -37.70
N ALA A 434 -5.41 -20.55 -36.48
CA ALA A 434 -5.62 -19.70 -35.31
C ALA A 434 -4.44 -18.75 -35.06
N ASP A 435 -4.72 -17.48 -34.79
CA ASP A 435 -3.76 -16.36 -34.61
C ASP A 435 -2.73 -16.51 -33.46
N VAL A 436 -2.80 -17.59 -32.65
CA VAL A 436 -1.83 -17.87 -31.58
C VAL A 436 -1.41 -19.34 -31.64
N ASP A 437 -0.16 -19.56 -32.03
CA ASP A 437 0.48 -20.87 -32.02
C ASP A 437 0.56 -21.42 -30.58
N LEU A 438 0.06 -22.63 -30.36
CA LEU A 438 0.07 -23.26 -29.03
C LEU A 438 1.35 -24.08 -28.86
N SER A 439 2.47 -23.38 -28.80
CA SER A 439 3.80 -23.95 -28.56
C SER A 439 4.19 -23.87 -27.08
N LEU A 440 5.01 -24.81 -26.62
CA LEU A 440 5.65 -24.77 -25.29
C LEU A 440 6.56 -23.54 -25.12
N GLU A 441 7.02 -22.93 -26.22
CA GLU A 441 7.81 -21.70 -26.18
C GLU A 441 7.03 -20.52 -25.61
N VAL A 442 5.71 -20.49 -25.81
CA VAL A 442 4.85 -19.38 -25.36
C VAL A 442 4.82 -19.26 -23.82
N PRO A 443 4.45 -20.30 -23.04
CA PRO A 443 4.50 -20.22 -21.58
C PRO A 443 5.93 -20.00 -21.05
N ALA A 444 6.96 -20.57 -21.69
CA ALA A 444 8.35 -20.33 -21.31
C ALA A 444 8.72 -18.84 -21.45
N LYS A 445 8.36 -18.21 -22.58
CA LYS A 445 8.59 -16.79 -22.83
C LYS A 445 7.84 -15.89 -21.84
N ILE A 446 6.58 -16.21 -21.50
CA ILE A 446 5.83 -15.46 -20.48
C ILE A 446 6.55 -15.52 -19.13
N LEU A 447 7.11 -16.66 -18.76
CA LEU A 447 7.87 -16.81 -17.51
C LEU A 447 9.21 -16.06 -17.55
N GLU A 448 9.91 -16.05 -18.67
CA GLU A 448 11.13 -15.24 -18.88
C GLU A 448 10.83 -13.74 -18.74
N ASP A 449 9.71 -13.30 -19.30
CA ASP A 449 9.22 -11.92 -19.18
C ASP A 449 8.88 -11.56 -17.72
N ILE A 450 8.29 -12.51 -16.97
CA ILE A 450 8.07 -12.34 -15.52
C ILE A 450 9.41 -12.29 -14.76
N GLU A 451 10.39 -13.15 -15.08
CA GLU A 451 11.74 -13.12 -14.48
C GLU A 451 12.39 -11.74 -14.72
N PHE A 452 12.29 -11.23 -15.95
CA PHE A 452 12.84 -9.93 -16.33
C PHE A 452 12.21 -8.80 -15.50
N ASP A 453 10.88 -8.75 -15.42
CA ASP A 453 10.18 -7.70 -14.68
C ASP A 453 10.44 -7.77 -13.17
N LEU A 454 10.56 -8.97 -12.60
CA LEU A 454 10.89 -9.17 -11.18
C LEU A 454 12.31 -8.70 -10.86
N LYS A 455 13.26 -8.91 -11.77
CA LYS A 455 14.65 -8.43 -11.62
C LYS A 455 14.72 -6.92 -11.44
N GLU A 456 13.82 -6.16 -12.05
CA GLU A 456 13.78 -4.70 -11.91
C GLU A 456 13.18 -4.24 -10.57
N LYS A 457 12.48 -5.13 -9.85
CA LYS A 457 11.62 -4.77 -8.70
C LYS A 457 12.11 -5.31 -7.36
N HIS A 458 12.76 -6.47 -7.33
CA HIS A 458 13.29 -7.09 -6.10
C HIS A 458 14.39 -6.27 -5.44
N ILE A 459 14.59 -6.47 -4.12
CA ILE A 459 15.68 -5.90 -3.35
C ILE A 459 17.00 -6.55 -3.78
N GLU A 460 17.09 -7.87 -3.68
CA GLU A 460 18.26 -8.63 -4.14
C GLU A 460 18.06 -9.19 -5.55
N LYS A 461 19.05 -8.98 -6.41
CA LYS A 461 18.96 -9.24 -7.86
C LYS A 461 19.90 -10.36 -8.31
N SER A 462 20.58 -11.00 -7.36
CA SER A 462 21.55 -12.05 -7.59
C SER A 462 20.97 -13.24 -8.39
N LYS A 463 21.84 -14.02 -9.04
CA LYS A 463 21.45 -15.27 -9.70
C LYS A 463 21.08 -16.37 -8.70
N SER A 464 21.55 -16.26 -7.46
CA SER A 464 21.31 -17.21 -6.38
C SER A 464 19.96 -17.01 -5.69
N GLU A 465 19.24 -15.94 -6.00
CA GLU A 465 17.98 -15.64 -5.34
C GLU A 465 16.90 -16.68 -5.56
N ARG A 466 16.11 -16.88 -4.50
CA ARG A 466 15.01 -17.86 -4.48
C ARG A 466 14.03 -17.63 -5.62
N TRP A 467 13.48 -16.42 -5.73
CA TRP A 467 12.43 -16.10 -6.71
C TRP A 467 12.88 -16.48 -8.13
N ARG A 468 14.14 -16.19 -8.44
CA ARG A 468 14.76 -16.47 -9.73
C ARG A 468 14.98 -17.95 -9.97
N LYS A 469 15.48 -18.68 -8.97
CA LYS A 469 15.59 -20.16 -9.02
C LYS A 469 14.24 -20.82 -9.24
N GLU A 470 13.19 -20.33 -8.57
CA GLU A 470 11.85 -20.90 -8.68
C GLU A 470 11.21 -20.64 -10.05
N ILE A 471 11.43 -19.47 -10.66
CA ILE A 471 10.95 -19.19 -12.03
C ILE A 471 11.71 -20.02 -13.06
N ARG A 472 13.03 -20.16 -12.93
CA ARG A 472 13.84 -20.97 -13.87
C ARG A 472 13.43 -22.44 -13.90
N LYS A 473 13.18 -23.03 -12.73
CA LYS A 473 12.59 -24.39 -12.64
C LYS A 473 11.24 -24.48 -13.35
N SER A 474 10.45 -23.41 -13.33
CA SER A 474 9.17 -23.35 -14.05
C SER A 474 9.34 -23.20 -15.57
N ILE A 475 10.37 -22.49 -16.02
CA ILE A 475 10.73 -22.38 -17.45
C ILE A 475 11.19 -23.74 -17.99
N GLU A 476 12.04 -24.45 -17.24
CA GLU A 476 12.58 -25.78 -17.59
C GLU A 476 11.46 -26.79 -17.88
N VAL A 477 10.36 -26.77 -17.11
CA VAL A 477 9.19 -27.65 -17.33
C VAL A 477 8.65 -27.56 -18.76
N PHE A 478 8.68 -26.37 -19.37
CA PHE A 478 8.20 -26.17 -20.73
C PHE A 478 9.29 -26.40 -21.79
N ARG A 479 10.57 -26.26 -21.43
CA ARG A 479 11.69 -26.50 -22.37
C ARG A 479 12.01 -27.99 -22.55
N ASP A 480 11.73 -28.82 -21.55
CA ASP A 480 12.02 -30.26 -21.57
C ASP A 480 11.02 -31.09 -22.42
N GLY A 481 10.22 -30.46 -23.29
CA GLY A 481 9.26 -31.12 -24.18
C GLY A 481 7.93 -31.52 -23.53
N SER A 482 6.93 -31.87 -24.36
CA SER A 482 5.53 -32.09 -23.95
C SER A 482 5.26 -33.47 -23.31
N GLU A 483 6.18 -34.41 -23.46
CA GLU A 483 6.06 -35.73 -22.82
C GLU A 483 5.90 -35.57 -21.30
N ASN A 484 4.81 -36.14 -20.77
CA ASN A 484 4.44 -36.10 -19.37
C ASN A 484 4.32 -34.68 -18.78
N LEU A 485 3.96 -33.68 -19.60
CA LEU A 485 3.85 -32.28 -19.15
C LEU A 485 2.94 -32.12 -17.92
N ALA A 486 1.82 -32.83 -17.86
CA ALA A 486 0.91 -32.80 -16.72
C ALA A 486 1.61 -33.23 -15.41
N ASP A 487 2.45 -34.26 -15.47
CA ASP A 487 3.20 -34.77 -14.30
C ASP A 487 4.38 -33.87 -13.94
N LYS A 488 5.07 -33.31 -14.94
CA LYS A 488 6.12 -32.30 -14.73
C LYS A 488 5.54 -31.05 -14.04
N LEU A 489 4.39 -30.55 -14.51
CA LEU A 489 3.70 -29.42 -13.90
C LEU A 489 3.18 -29.75 -12.49
N ARG A 490 2.67 -30.96 -12.26
CA ARG A 490 2.29 -31.41 -10.91
C ARG A 490 3.48 -31.42 -9.96
N THR A 491 4.59 -32.02 -10.40
CA THR A 491 5.86 -32.05 -9.67
C THR A 491 6.35 -30.64 -9.36
N ARG A 492 6.16 -29.70 -10.30
CA ARG A 492 6.51 -28.29 -10.11
C ARG A 492 5.66 -27.63 -9.03
N ILE A 493 4.35 -27.86 -9.04
CA ILE A 493 3.40 -27.37 -8.02
C ILE A 493 3.80 -27.89 -6.63
N GLU A 494 4.03 -29.19 -6.50
CA GLU A 494 4.51 -29.80 -5.24
C GLU A 494 5.91 -29.31 -4.86
N GLY A 495 6.73 -28.96 -5.85
CA GLY A 495 8.01 -28.29 -5.66
C GLY A 495 7.87 -26.95 -4.96
N PHE A 496 6.85 -26.14 -5.31
CA PHE A 496 6.58 -24.89 -4.60
C PHE A 496 6.28 -25.15 -3.11
N ASP A 497 5.36 -26.09 -2.83
CA ASP A 497 4.96 -26.44 -1.46
C ASP A 497 6.14 -27.01 -0.63
N ARG A 498 7.01 -27.80 -1.26
CA ARG A 498 8.22 -28.31 -0.59
C ARG A 498 9.25 -27.21 -0.33
N SER A 499 9.46 -26.32 -1.29
CA SER A 499 10.39 -25.20 -1.13
C SER A 499 9.95 -24.27 0.00
N SER A 500 8.65 -24.03 0.14
CA SER A 500 8.11 -23.18 1.19
C SER A 500 8.20 -23.80 2.57
N ARG A 501 8.07 -25.13 2.70
CA ARG A 501 8.29 -25.84 3.98
C ARG A 501 9.74 -25.78 4.47
N LYS A 502 10.70 -25.62 3.56
CA LYS A 502 12.12 -25.45 3.90
C LYS A 502 12.46 -24.01 4.32
N MET A 503 11.59 -23.05 4.03
CA MET A 503 11.77 -21.67 4.45
C MET A 503 11.26 -21.47 5.87
N GLN A 504 12.02 -20.73 6.66
CA GLN A 504 11.59 -20.27 7.98
C GLN A 504 10.66 -19.06 7.82
N TRP A 505 9.41 -19.31 7.44
CA TRP A 505 8.39 -18.26 7.42
C TRP A 505 8.06 -17.83 8.86
N PRO A 506 7.85 -16.52 9.11
CA PRO A 506 7.40 -16.06 10.41
C PRO A 506 6.07 -16.72 10.82
N GLU A 507 5.96 -17.10 12.09
CA GLU A 507 4.84 -17.85 12.64
C GLU A 507 3.51 -17.09 12.48
N GLY A 508 2.44 -17.79 12.07
CA GLY A 508 1.10 -17.22 11.92
C GLY A 508 0.73 -16.80 10.50
N GLN A 509 1.56 -17.17 9.51
CA GLN A 509 1.25 -17.00 8.09
C GLN A 509 0.64 -18.26 7.48
N PHE A 510 -0.33 -18.04 6.59
CA PHE A 510 -0.80 -19.08 5.69
C PHE A 510 0.02 -19.04 4.41
N LEU A 511 0.18 -20.20 3.79
CA LEU A 511 0.97 -20.37 2.57
C LEU A 511 0.14 -21.09 1.52
N ILE A 512 0.18 -20.59 0.29
CA ILE A 512 -0.23 -21.34 -0.90
C ILE A 512 0.91 -21.30 -1.92
N MET A 513 1.49 -22.46 -2.24
CA MET A 513 2.63 -22.56 -3.16
C MET A 513 3.76 -21.58 -2.82
N GLY A 514 4.02 -21.40 -1.52
CA GLY A 514 5.03 -20.49 -1.01
C GLY A 514 4.71 -18.99 -1.11
N LEU A 515 3.47 -18.61 -1.45
CA LEU A 515 3.00 -17.23 -1.30
C LEU A 515 2.42 -17.04 0.12
N PRO A 516 3.00 -16.14 0.94
CA PRO A 516 2.47 -15.82 2.26
C PRO A 516 1.24 -14.92 2.17
N TYR A 517 0.26 -15.20 3.01
CA TYR A 517 -0.91 -14.34 3.19
C TYR A 517 -1.52 -14.51 4.58
N ILE A 518 -2.35 -13.53 4.96
CA ILE A 518 -3.19 -13.58 6.16
C ILE A 518 -4.65 -13.63 5.68
N PRO A 519 -5.42 -14.68 6.00
CA PRO A 519 -6.83 -14.76 5.63
C PRO A 519 -7.66 -13.72 6.39
N ASP A 520 -8.66 -13.16 5.71
CA ASP A 520 -9.59 -12.24 6.35
C ASP A 520 -10.63 -13.03 7.19
N GLY A 521 -10.62 -12.84 8.51
CA GLY A 521 -11.79 -13.01 9.38
C GLY A 521 -12.37 -14.41 9.63
N GLU A 522 -11.66 -15.50 9.33
CA GLU A 522 -12.22 -16.85 9.62
C GLU A 522 -11.98 -17.34 11.05
N ASN A 523 -11.01 -16.77 11.75
CA ASN A 523 -10.74 -17.06 13.15
C ASN A 523 -10.87 -15.75 13.95
N GLY A 524 -11.46 -15.82 15.14
CA GLY A 524 -11.84 -14.65 15.95
C GLY A 524 -10.73 -13.63 16.22
N PRO A 525 -11.05 -12.46 16.81
CA PRO A 525 -10.12 -11.35 17.04
C PRO A 525 -8.83 -11.74 17.78
N GLU A 526 -8.85 -12.80 18.59
CA GLU A 526 -7.69 -13.33 19.34
C GLU A 526 -6.61 -14.01 18.46
N SER A 527 -6.91 -14.29 17.18
CA SER A 527 -6.01 -14.98 16.25
C SER A 527 -5.29 -14.07 15.24
N ARG A 528 -5.61 -12.77 15.22
CA ARG A 528 -5.04 -11.83 14.23
C ARG A 528 -3.71 -11.28 14.71
N LYS A 529 -2.61 -11.96 14.38
CA LYS A 529 -1.27 -11.35 14.50
C LYS A 529 -1.22 -10.06 13.68
N SER A 530 -0.50 -9.05 14.20
CA SER A 530 -0.26 -7.82 13.45
C SER A 530 0.42 -8.14 12.12
N PRO A 531 0.08 -7.49 11.00
CA PRO A 531 0.86 -7.63 9.77
C PRO A 531 2.27 -7.04 9.90
N TYR A 532 2.59 -6.40 11.03
CA TYR A 532 3.95 -6.06 11.41
C TYR A 532 4.69 -7.21 12.10
N ASP A 533 3.99 -8.19 12.69
CA ASP A 533 4.58 -9.34 13.40
C ASP A 533 4.66 -10.58 12.50
N VAL A 534 4.09 -10.50 11.30
CA VAL A 534 4.20 -11.51 10.25
C VAL A 534 4.55 -10.85 8.93
N MET A 535 5.02 -11.63 7.97
CA MET A 535 5.26 -11.14 6.62
C MET A 535 3.95 -11.05 5.86
N ASP A 536 3.40 -9.85 5.80
CA ASP A 536 2.19 -9.56 5.04
C ASP A 536 2.51 -8.72 3.78
N PRO A 537 2.54 -9.33 2.58
CA PRO A 537 2.73 -8.63 1.30
C PRO A 537 1.57 -7.71 0.93
N THR A 538 0.55 -7.59 1.78
CA THR A 538 -0.62 -6.72 1.61
C THR A 538 -0.78 -5.67 2.74
N MET A 539 0.20 -5.51 3.63
CA MET A 539 0.23 -4.42 4.61
C MET A 539 0.14 -3.01 3.97
N ARG A 540 -0.53 -2.06 4.63
CA ARG A 540 -0.57 -0.65 4.18
C ARG A 540 0.76 0.06 4.42
N HIS A 541 1.18 0.93 3.49
CA HIS A 541 2.37 1.78 3.64
C HIS A 541 2.18 2.94 4.62
N VAL A 542 3.33 3.40 5.14
CA VAL A 542 3.52 4.54 6.05
C VAL A 542 2.98 5.86 5.51
N GLY A 543 2.65 6.75 6.44
CA GLY A 543 2.23 8.13 6.20
C GLY A 543 1.03 8.45 7.07
N VAL A 544 0.96 9.69 7.58
CA VAL A 544 -0.06 10.19 8.52
C VAL A 544 -1.48 10.12 7.92
N ASN A 545 -2.04 8.92 7.88
CA ASN A 545 -3.44 8.70 8.13
C ASN A 545 -3.61 8.93 9.63
N ALA A 546 -3.65 10.19 10.05
CA ALA A 546 -4.04 10.58 11.40
C ALA A 546 -5.27 9.76 11.83
N ALA A 547 -5.24 9.32 13.08
CA ALA A 547 -6.19 8.46 13.78
C ALA A 547 -7.58 8.32 13.13
N GLY A 548 -8.06 7.07 13.00
CA GLY A 548 -9.47 6.79 12.74
C GLY A 548 -9.82 6.22 11.37
N ALA A 549 -8.98 5.37 10.76
CA ALA A 549 -9.40 4.57 9.60
C ALA A 549 -10.36 3.42 9.97
N VAL A 550 -11.12 3.57 11.06
CA VAL A 550 -12.28 2.72 11.37
C VAL A 550 -13.49 3.52 10.90
N PRO A 551 -14.42 2.92 10.14
CA PRO A 551 -15.69 3.59 9.85
C PRO A 551 -16.33 3.98 11.18
N VAL A 552 -16.59 5.27 11.39
CA VAL A 552 -17.69 5.64 12.28
C VAL A 552 -18.94 5.19 11.53
N GLU A 553 -19.76 4.35 12.17
CA GLU A 553 -21.06 3.97 11.64
C GLU A 553 -21.81 5.23 11.22
N GLY A 554 -22.12 5.37 9.92
CA GLY A 554 -23.08 6.37 9.44
C GLY A 554 -22.63 7.38 8.36
N GLU A 555 -21.37 7.46 7.95
CA GLU A 555 -21.02 8.39 6.85
C GLU A 555 -21.19 7.77 5.45
N PHE A 556 -22.39 7.96 4.92
CA PHE A 556 -22.75 7.77 3.51
C PHE A 556 -22.19 8.91 2.67
N LEU A 557 -21.39 8.59 1.65
CA LEU A 557 -21.18 9.48 0.51
C LEU A 557 -21.15 8.63 -0.76
N GLU A 558 -22.26 8.69 -1.50
CA GLU A 558 -22.34 8.29 -2.90
C GLU A 558 -21.24 9.01 -3.70
N GLN A 559 -20.44 8.26 -4.45
CA GLN A 559 -19.80 8.81 -5.64
C GLN A 559 -20.41 8.14 -6.87
N ARG A 560 -21.24 8.93 -7.56
CA ARG A 560 -21.69 8.66 -8.91
C ARG A 560 -20.48 8.66 -9.84
N THR A 561 -20.40 7.62 -10.66
CA THR A 561 -19.52 7.56 -11.83
C THR A 561 -19.92 8.65 -12.82
N GLU A 562 -19.06 9.64 -13.05
CA GLU A 562 -19.16 10.47 -14.25
C GLU A 562 -18.71 9.65 -15.47
N SER A 563 -19.70 9.11 -16.16
CA SER A 563 -19.67 8.87 -17.60
C SER A 563 -21.05 9.20 -18.16
N GLN A 564 -21.34 10.50 -18.27
CA GLN A 564 -22.15 11.16 -19.30
C GLN A 564 -22.04 12.68 -19.15
#